data_AF-A0A7X7SGB2-F1
#
_entry.id   AF-A0A7X7SGB2-F1
#
_cell.length_a   1.000
_cell.length_b   1.000
_cell.length_c   1.000
_cell.angle_alpha   90.00
_cell.angle_beta   90.00
_cell.angle_gamma   90.00
#
_symmetry.space_group_name_H-M   'P 1'
#
loop_
_entity.id
_entity.type
_entity.pdbx_description
1 polymer ?
#
loop_
_entity_poly.entity_id
_entity_poly.type
_entity_poly.pdbx_seq_one_letter_code
_entity_poly.pdbx_strand_id
1 'polypeptide(L)' 'TTASGLVIPDTAKEKPQEGTVVAVGPGRWDDEGENRIPVDVKEGDTVIYSKYGGTEIKYEGQEYLILSARDVLAVVSK' A
#
# COMPACT_ATOMS: atom_id res chain seq x y z
N THR A 1 6.16 -20.52 -20.60
CA THR A 1 5.70 -21.31 -21.77
C THR A 1 5.35 -22.71 -21.31
N THR A 2 4.10 -23.14 -21.44
CA THR A 2 3.71 -24.56 -21.29
C THR A 2 3.38 -25.15 -22.66
N ALA A 3 3.46 -26.47 -22.78
CA ALA A 3 3.48 -27.24 -24.03
C ALA A 3 2.16 -27.29 -24.84
N SER A 4 1.30 -26.26 -24.75
CA SER A 4 0.07 -26.15 -25.57
C SER A 4 -0.25 -24.74 -26.03
N GLY A 5 0.76 -23.89 -26.25
CA GLY A 5 0.61 -22.67 -27.07
C GLY A 5 -0.34 -21.59 -26.54
N LEU A 6 -1.00 -21.81 -25.39
CA LEU A 6 -1.78 -20.81 -24.70
C LEU A 6 -0.82 -19.86 -23.99
N VAL A 7 -0.44 -18.80 -24.69
CA VAL A 7 0.15 -17.62 -24.06
C VAL A 7 -0.99 -16.91 -23.36
N ILE A 8 -1.14 -17.15 -22.05
CA ILE A 8 -1.91 -16.22 -21.23
C ILE A 8 -1.13 -14.91 -21.26
N PRO A 9 -1.69 -13.83 -21.80
CA PRO A 9 -0.98 -12.57 -21.78
C PRO A 9 -0.80 -12.18 -20.31
N ASP A 10 0.44 -11.92 -19.89
CA ASP A 10 0.78 -11.38 -18.56
C ASP A 10 0.17 -9.98 -18.32
N THR A 11 -0.79 -9.54 -19.14
CA THR A 11 -1.49 -8.25 -19.09
C THR A 11 -2.44 -8.07 -17.92
N ALA A 12 -2.55 -9.06 -17.03
CA ALA A 12 -3.22 -8.90 -15.75
C ALA A 12 -2.37 -9.45 -14.61
N LYS A 13 -1.06 -9.13 -14.59
CA LYS A 13 -0.37 -9.08 -13.30
C LYS A 13 -1.00 -7.95 -12.50
N GLU A 14 -2.01 -8.33 -11.75
CA GLU A 14 -2.61 -7.51 -10.73
C GLU A 14 -1.47 -6.88 -9.92
N LYS A 15 -1.42 -5.54 -9.86
CA LYS A 15 -0.39 -4.84 -9.06
C LYS A 15 -0.39 -5.51 -7.68
N PRO A 16 0.78 -5.94 -7.18
CA PRO A 16 0.86 -6.55 -5.86
C PRO A 16 0.19 -5.59 -4.88
N GLN A 17 -0.77 -6.11 -4.13
CA GLN A 17 -1.48 -5.38 -3.08
C GLN A 17 -0.64 -5.32 -1.79
N GLU A 18 0.64 -5.62 -1.90
CA GLU A 18 1.61 -5.69 -0.82
C GLU A 18 2.69 -4.63 -1.06
N GLY A 19 3.06 -3.91 0.00
CA GLY A 19 4.15 -2.94 -0.05
C GLY A 19 4.77 -2.72 1.32
N THR A 20 5.97 -2.15 1.32
CA THR A 20 6.68 -1.78 2.55
C THR A 20 6.39 -0.33 2.88
N VAL A 21 6.04 -0.08 4.13
CA VAL A 21 5.81 1.27 4.64
C VAL A 21 7.15 2.01 4.73
N VAL A 22 7.31 3.03 3.88
CA VAL A 22 8.54 3.86 3.86
C VAL A 22 8.47 4.99 4.87
N ALA A 23 7.28 5.57 5.05
CA ALA A 23 7.03 6.67 5.96
C ALA A 23 5.59 6.61 6.47
N VAL A 24 5.38 7.05 7.71
CA VAL A 24 4.04 7.14 8.30
C VAL A 24 3.70 8.59 8.63
N GLY A 25 2.48 8.99 8.27
CA GLY A 25 1.95 10.27 8.69
C GLY A 25 1.69 10.30 10.21
N PRO A 26 1.61 11.49 10.81
CA PRO A 26 1.42 11.68 12.25
C PRO A 26 0.03 11.28 12.79
N GLY A 27 -0.78 10.55 12.01
CA GLY A 27 -2.14 10.18 12.39
C GLY A 27 -3.21 11.18 11.95
N ARG A 28 -4.47 10.71 11.92
CA ARG A 28 -5.63 11.56 11.62
C ARG A 28 -6.03 12.32 12.89
N TRP A 29 -6.49 13.56 12.76
CA TRP A 29 -7.13 14.25 13.88
C TRP A 29 -8.41 13.55 14.33
N ASP A 30 -8.66 13.52 15.63
CA ASP A 30 -9.97 13.19 16.18
C ASP A 30 -11.02 14.23 15.75
N ASP A 31 -12.30 13.91 15.95
CA ASP A 31 -13.40 14.79 15.55
C ASP A 31 -13.45 16.11 16.38
N GLU A 32 -12.75 16.16 17.51
CA GLU A 32 -12.64 17.33 18.39
C GLU A 32 -11.44 18.23 18.07
N GLY A 33 -10.48 17.75 17.26
CA GLY A 33 -9.26 18.45 16.86
C GLY A 33 -8.20 18.54 17.96
N GLU A 34 -8.35 17.82 19.07
CA GLU A 34 -7.43 17.91 20.22
C GLU A 34 -6.31 16.87 20.12
N ASN A 35 -6.60 15.66 19.64
CA ASN A 35 -5.62 14.58 19.55
C ASN A 35 -5.47 14.04 18.13
N ARG A 36 -4.30 13.46 17.87
CA ARG A 36 -4.06 12.67 16.65
C ARG A 36 -4.25 11.21 16.98
N ILE A 37 -5.16 10.56 16.25
CA ILE A 37 -5.36 9.12 16.24
C ILE A 37 -4.12 8.51 15.56
N PRO A 38 -3.28 7.78 16.31
CA PRO A 38 -2.08 7.17 15.75
C PRO A 38 -2.46 6.15 14.68
N VAL A 39 -1.55 5.94 13.73
CA VAL A 39 -1.66 4.87 12.75
C VAL A 39 -1.10 3.58 13.32
N ASP A 40 -1.76 2.46 13.03
CA ASP A 40 -1.34 1.13 13.50
C ASP A 40 -0.19 0.50 12.69
N VAL A 41 0.39 1.26 11.75
CA VAL A 41 1.51 0.85 10.90
C VAL A 41 2.78 1.60 11.28
N LYS A 42 3.93 0.97 11.11
CA LYS A 42 5.24 1.57 11.35
C LYS A 42 6.12 1.50 10.11
N GLU A 43 7.14 2.34 10.08
CA GLU A 43 8.16 2.31 9.03
C GLU A 43 8.86 0.94 9.02
N GLY A 44 8.94 0.32 7.85
CA GLY A 44 9.49 -1.01 7.66
C GLY A 44 8.47 -2.16 7.73
N ASP A 45 7.23 -1.91 8.14
CA ASP A 45 6.18 -2.93 8.10
C ASP A 45 5.79 -3.27 6.65
N THR A 46 5.56 -4.55 6.40
CA THR A 46 4.94 -5.00 5.15
C THR A 46 3.43 -4.97 5.34
N VAL A 47 2.73 -4.26 4.48
CA VAL A 47 1.28 -4.07 4.58
C VAL A 47 0.58 -4.52 3.31
N ILE A 48 -0.62 -5.08 3.48
CA ILE A 48 -1.55 -5.33 2.41
C ILE A 48 -2.52 -4.16 2.35
N TYR A 49 -2.68 -3.55 1.18
CA TYR A 49 -3.55 -2.40 0.95
C TYR A 49 -4.50 -2.61 -0.24
N SER A 50 -5.59 -1.86 -0.26
CA SER A 50 -6.58 -1.94 -1.35
C SER A 50 -6.02 -1.43 -2.69
N LYS A 51 -6.28 -2.18 -3.76
CA LYS A 51 -5.83 -1.86 -5.14
C LYS A 51 -6.40 -0.55 -5.70
N TYR A 52 -7.55 -0.11 -5.18
CA TYR A 52 -8.30 1.03 -5.70
C TYR A 52 -8.09 2.32 -4.91
N GLY A 53 -7.23 2.29 -3.88
CA GLY A 53 -6.97 3.41 -2.98
C GLY A 53 -5.58 3.99 -3.17
N GLY A 54 -5.48 5.31 -3.08
CA GLY A 54 -4.22 6.03 -2.97
C GLY A 54 -3.80 6.83 -4.19
N THR A 55 -2.73 7.61 -4.00
CA THR A 55 -2.12 8.46 -5.01
C THR A 55 -0.71 7.97 -5.32
N GLU A 56 -0.47 7.58 -6.57
CA GLU A 56 0.87 7.21 -7.03
C GLU A 56 1.73 8.48 -7.19
N ILE A 57 2.90 8.50 -6.56
CA ILE A 57 3.88 9.58 -6.67
C ILE A 57 5.23 8.99 -7.09
N LYS A 58 5.88 9.66 -8.03
CA LYS A 58 7.24 9.33 -8.44
C LYS A 58 8.19 10.36 -7.84
N TYR A 59 9.14 9.90 -7.03
CA TYR A 59 10.14 10.76 -6.41
C TYR A 59 11.52 10.09 -6.54
N GLU A 60 12.51 10.84 -7.02
CA GLU A 60 13.89 10.34 -7.23
C GLU A 60 13.99 9.03 -8.03
N GLY A 61 13.09 8.84 -9.00
CA GLY A 61 13.06 7.62 -9.83
C GLY A 61 12.44 6.39 -9.15
N GLN A 62 11.94 6.54 -7.92
CA GLN A 62 11.20 5.51 -7.21
C GLN A 62 9.69 5.79 -7.25
N GLU A 63 8.90 4.73 -7.38
CA GLU A 63 7.44 4.78 -7.33
C GLU A 63 6.98 4.56 -5.89
N TYR A 64 6.20 5.50 -5.37
CA TYR A 64 5.58 5.43 -4.06
C TYR A 64 4.07 5.52 -4.22
N LEU A 65 3.35 4.99 -3.24
CA LEU A 65 1.90 5.03 -3.19
C LEU A 65 1.48 5.64 -1.85
N ILE A 66 0.83 6.80 -1.91
CA ILE A 66 0.28 7.47 -0.74
C ILE A 66 -1.10 6.87 -0.48
N LEU A 67 -1.24 6.20 0.65
CA LEU A 67 -2.45 5.50 1.07
C LEU A 67 -3.03 6.18 2.31
N SER A 68 -4.35 6.14 2.50
CA SER A 68 -4.92 6.40 3.81
C SER A 68 -4.74 5.17 4.69
N ALA A 69 -4.56 5.36 6.01
CA ALA A 69 -4.47 4.24 6.96
C ALA A 69 -5.69 3.30 6.92
N ARG A 70 -6.85 3.79 6.46
CA ARG A 70 -8.08 3.00 6.26
C ARG A 70 -8.01 2.02 5.08
N ASP A 71 -7.15 2.29 4.11
CA ASP A 71 -6.98 1.44 2.92
C ASP A 71 -5.99 0.30 3.19
N VAL A 72 -5.32 0.32 4.35
CA VAL A 72 -4.47 -0.77 4.83
C VAL A 72 -5.36 -1.84 5.45
N LEU A 73 -5.36 -3.02 4.84
CA LEU A 73 -6.19 -4.16 5.24
C LEU A 73 -5.52 -5.03 6.31
N ALA A 74 -4.20 -5.22 6.21
CA ALA A 74 -3.45 -6.04 7.16
C ALA A 74 -1.97 -5.68 7.18
N VAL A 75 -1.31 -5.94 8.30
CA VAL A 75 0.16 -5.95 8.42
C VAL A 75 0.62 -7.40 8.33
N VAL A 76 1.47 -7.70 7.34
CA VAL A 76 2.05 -9.03 7.15
C VAL A 76 3.31 -9.12 8.02
N SER A 77 3.19 -9.84 9.14
CA SER A 77 4.32 -10.20 9.99
C SER A 77 4.74 -11.63 9.69
N LYS A 78 6.05 -11.89 9.73
CA LYS A 78 6.65 -13.19 9.37
C LYS A 78 6.82 -14.09 10.59
#